data_AF-A0A2L2Z9D1-F1
#
_entry.id   AF-A0A2L2Z9D1-F1
#
_cell.length_a   1.000
_cell.length_b   1.000
_cell.length_c   1.000
_cell.angle_alpha   90.00
_cell.angle_beta   90.00
_cell.angle_gamma   90.00
#
_symmetry.space_group_name_H-M   'P 1'
#
loop_
_entity.id
_entity.type
_entity.pdbx_description
1 polymer ?
#
loop_
_entity_poly.entity_id
_entity_poly.type
_entity_poly.pdbx_seq_one_letter_code
_entity_poly.pdbx_strand_id
1 'polypeptide(L)' 'CDNRAAIDFSKSEVENSRSKHIDVRYHFVRQYVNNKFFELRYVRTWNNTADLLTKPAVK' A
#
# COMPACT_ATOMS: atom_id res chain seq x y z
N CYS A 1 0.06 -4.55 5.61
CA CYS A 1 1.05 -3.57 5.13
C CYS A 1 1.70 -2.92 6.35
N ASP A 2 3.02 -2.77 6.36
CA ASP A 2 3.76 -2.10 7.43
C ASP A 2 3.90 -0.59 7.21
N ASN A 3 3.69 -0.11 5.99
CA ASN A 3 3.60 1.31 5.70
C ASN A 3 2.21 1.86 6.02
N ARG A 4 2.09 2.57 7.14
CA ARG A 4 0.86 3.19 7.60
C ARG A 4 0.39 4.32 6.67
N ALA A 5 1.32 5.09 6.12
CA ALA A 5 0.99 6.15 5.16
C ALA A 5 0.35 5.57 3.88
N ALA A 6 0.81 4.41 3.41
CA ALA A 6 0.19 3.74 2.27
C ALA A 6 -1.25 3.25 2.58
N ILE A 7 -1.51 2.78 3.80
CA ILE A 7 -2.86 2.38 4.24
C ILE A 7 -3.78 3.59 4.29
N ASP A 8 -3.36 4.67 4.94
CA ASP A 8 -4.18 5.89 5.08
C ASP A 8 -4.42 6.53 3.71
N PHE A 9 -3.41 6.52 2.84
CA PHE A 9 -3.52 7.03 1.47
C PHE A 9 -4.48 6.21 0.60
N SER A 10 -4.51 4.87 0.76
CA SER A 10 -5.47 4.02 0.03
C SER A 10 -6.93 4.25 0.42
N LYS A 11 -7.17 4.78 1.62
CA LYS A 11 -8.51 5.10 2.14
C LYS A 11 -8.89 6.56 1.91
N SER A 12 -7.91 7.45 1.74
CA SER A 12 -8.14 8.87 1.51
C SER A 12 -8.73 9.09 0.12
N GLU A 13 -9.79 9.88 0.03
CA GLU A 13 -10.37 10.26 -1.26
C GLU A 13 -9.63 11.41 -1.97
N VAL A 14 -8.73 12.07 -1.25
CA VAL A 14 -8.08 13.29 -1.74
C VAL A 14 -6.81 12.95 -2.51
N GLU A 15 -6.80 13.26 -3.80
CA GLU A 15 -5.57 13.28 -4.59
C GLU A 15 -4.84 14.60 -4.37
N ASN A 16 -3.57 14.51 -3.96
CA ASN A 16 -2.72 15.67 -3.82
C ASN A 16 -1.84 15.78 -5.07
N SER A 17 -1.76 16.98 -5.67
CA SER A 17 -0.94 17.26 -6.86
C SER A 17 0.57 17.02 -6.64
N ARG A 18 0.99 16.85 -5.38
CA ARG A 18 2.35 16.46 -4.97
C ARG A 18 2.67 14.96 -5.10
N SER A 19 1.69 14.13 -5.49
CA SER A 19 1.83 12.68 -5.62
C SER A 19 2.06 12.21 -7.06
N LYS A 20 2.75 13.00 -7.91
CA LYS A 20 2.94 12.68 -9.35
C LYS A 20 3.62 11.34 -9.64
N HIS A 21 4.41 10.82 -8.71
CA HIS A 21 5.07 9.51 -8.86
C HIS A 21 4.17 8.33 -8.48
N ILE A 22 2.96 8.61 -7.99
CA ILE A 22 1.98 7.58 -7.66
C ILE A 22 1.30 7.16 -8.96
N ASP A 23 1.78 6.02 -9.49
CA ASP A 23 1.43 5.43 -10.78
C ASP A 23 -0.04 4.93 -10.84
N VAL A 24 -0.56 4.64 -12.03
CA VAL A 24 -1.94 4.18 -12.31
C VAL A 24 -2.36 2.97 -11.45
N ARG A 25 -1.40 2.13 -11.06
CA ARG A 25 -1.62 0.99 -10.14
C ARG A 25 -2.22 1.41 -8.79
N TYR A 26 -2.02 2.65 -8.36
CA TYR A 26 -2.65 3.20 -7.17
C TYR A 26 -4.16 3.34 -7.30
N HIS A 27 -4.65 3.87 -8.43
CA HIS A 27 -6.09 3.99 -8.67
C HIS A 27 -6.76 2.63 -8.61
N PHE A 28 -6.10 1.59 -9.15
CA PHE A 28 -6.58 0.22 -9.06
C PHE A 28 -6.69 -0.24 -7.60
N VAL A 29 -5.62 -0.14 -6.81
CA VAL A 29 -5.66 -0.55 -5.38
C VAL A 29 -6.77 0.18 -4.62
N ARG A 30 -6.89 1.50 -4.81
CA ARG A 30 -7.90 2.31 -4.14
C ARG A 30 -9.32 1.97 -4.57
N GLN A 31 -9.57 1.74 -5.86
CA GLN A 31 -10.87 1.26 -6.35
C GLN A 31 -11.26 -0.07 -5.71
N TYR A 32 -10.34 -1.02 -5.60
CA TYR A 32 -10.65 -2.33 -5.02
C TYR A 32 -10.88 -2.27 -3.51
N VAL A 33 -10.15 -1.41 -2.79
CA VAL A 33 -10.38 -1.13 -1.38
C VAL A 33 -11.75 -0.47 -1.17
N ASN A 34 -12.09 0.54 -1.99
CA ASN A 34 -13.40 1.22 -1.92
C ASN A 34 -14.56 0.29 -2.26
N ASN A 35 -14.38 -0.58 -3.25
CA ASN A 35 -15.35 -1.61 -3.63
C ASN A 35 -15.39 -2.80 -2.63
N LYS A 36 -14.61 -2.74 -1.54
CA LYS A 36 -14.54 -3.74 -0.47
C LYS A 36 -14.11 -5.14 -0.95
N PHE A 37 -13.39 -5.23 -2.08
CA PHE A 37 -12.82 -6.51 -2.51
C PHE A 37 -11.76 -7.02 -1.53
N PHE A 38 -11.02 -6.12 -0.88
CA PHE A 38 -10.11 -6.43 0.20
C PHE A 38 -9.93 -5.24 1.14
N GLU A 39 -9.40 -5.50 2.33
CA GLU A 39 -9.08 -4.48 3.32
C GLU A 39 -7.56 -4.40 3.56
N LEU A 40 -7.03 -3.18 3.58
CA LEU A 40 -5.64 -2.93 3.99
C LEU A 40 -5.55 -2.73 5.50
N ARG A 41 -4.87 -3.67 6.18
CA ARG A 41 -4.58 -3.63 7.61
C ARG A 41 -3.09 -3.41 7.88
N TYR A 42 -2.83 -2.71 8.98
CA TYR A 42 -1.47 -2.54 9.48
C TYR A 42 -0.91 -3.87 9.98
N VAL A 43 0.31 -4.18 9.59
CA VAL A 43 1.09 -5.34 10.04
C VAL A 43 2.45 -4.81 10.45
N ARG A 44 2.95 -5.19 11.62
CA ARG A 44 4.30 -4.78 12.04
C ARG A 44 5.35 -5.37 11.07
N THR A 45 6.43 -4.66 10.79
CA THR A 45 7.45 -5.09 9.80
C THR A 45 8.00 -6.49 10.05
N TRP A 46 8.22 -6.87 11.32
CA TRP A 46 8.69 -8.21 11.69
C TRP A 46 7.65 -9.32 11.46
N ASN A 47 6.37 -8.98 11.32
CA ASN A 47 5.29 -9.88 10.92
C ASN A 47 4.98 -9.82 9.42
N ASN A 48 5.62 -8.93 8.67
CA ASN A 48 5.37 -8.79 7.24
C ASN A 48 6.19 -9.81 6.47
N THR A 49 5.64 -11.01 6.24
CA THR A 49 6.33 -12.10 5.53
C THR A 49 6.76 -11.71 4.12
N ALA A 50 6.03 -10.77 3.48
CA ALA A 50 6.39 -10.26 2.16
C ALA A 50 7.70 -9.46 2.17
N ASP A 51 8.07 -8.85 3.30
CA ASP A 51 9.31 -8.08 3.43
C ASP A 51 10.55 -8.95 3.19
N LEU A 52 10.50 -10.21 3.63
CA LEU A 52 11.54 -11.20 3.35
C LEU A 52 11.71 -11.45 1.85
N LEU A 53 10.60 -11.46 1.09
CA LEU A 53 10.61 -11.71 -0.34
C LEU A 53 11.03 -10.48 -1.16
N THR A 54 10.84 -9.28 -0.62
CA THR A 54 11.24 -8.03 -1.27
C THR A 54 12.65 -7.60 -0.93
N LYS A 55 13.24 -8.17 0.13
CA LYS A 55 14.64 -7.96 0.47
C LYS A 55 15.53 -8.70 -0.53
N PRO A 56 16.65 -8.07 -0.97
CA PRO A 56 17.61 -8.76 -1.82
C PRO A 56 18.13 -10.00 -1.09
N ALA A 57 18.27 -11.10 -1.83
CA ALA A 57 18.95 -12.27 -1.32
C ALA A 57 20.35 -11.85 -0.87
N VAL A 58 20.68 -12.12 0.39
CA VAL A 58 22.06 -11.99 0.87
C VAL A 58 22.89 -12.95 0.03
N LYS A 59 23.91 -12.41 -0.63
CA LYS A 59 24.80 -13.17 -1.51
C LYS A 59 25.68 -14.12 -0.70
#